data_AF-W6TFM0-F1
#
_entry.id   AF-W6TFM0-F1
#
_cell.length_a   1.000
_cell.length_b   1.000
_cell.length_c   1.000
_cell.angle_alpha   90.00
_cell.angle_beta   90.00
_cell.angle_gamma   90.00
#
_symmetry.space_group_name_H-M   'P 1'
#
loop_
_entity.id
_entity.type
_entity.pdbx_description
1 polymer ?
#
loop_
_entity_poly.entity_id
_entity_poly.type
_entity_poly.pdbx_seq_one_letter_code
_entity_poly.pdbx_strand_id
1 'polypeptide(L)'
;MVKDNGDVAKLAKEIIGNVDTAPKDGTIAGAIVLRAMAKNGKFANGDNANDVSISVKGAATSSVTKALDTLTVAIRKTIDAGLKEVKDSNEN
;
A
#
# COMPACT_ATOMS: atom_id res chain seq x y z
N MET A 1 6.28 8.58 5.32
CA MET A 1 5.76 9.45 6.40
C MET A 1 4.52 10.14 5.86
N VAL A 2 3.38 10.03 6.54
CA VAL A 2 2.21 10.86 6.21
C VAL A 2 2.60 12.31 6.52
N LYS A 3 2.65 13.17 5.50
CA LYS A 3 2.91 14.61 5.69
C LYS A 3 1.57 15.33 5.87
N ASP A 4 1.55 16.31 6.77
CA ASP A 4 0.43 17.25 6.85
C ASP A 4 0.22 17.92 5.48
N ASN A 5 -1.03 17.95 5.01
CA ASN A 5 -1.45 18.35 3.65
C ASN A 5 -0.92 17.51 2.46
N GLY A 6 -0.32 16.34 2.69
CA GLY A 6 0.05 15.42 1.61
C GLY A 6 -1.17 14.75 0.94
N ASP A 7 -0.99 14.16 -0.25
CA ASP A 7 -2.08 13.56 -1.04
C ASP A 7 -2.91 12.52 -0.25
N VAL A 8 -2.26 11.74 0.62
CA VAL A 8 -2.93 10.77 1.50
C VAL A 8 -3.81 11.45 2.55
N ALA A 9 -3.37 12.58 3.11
CA ALA A 9 -4.12 13.35 4.10
C ALA A 9 -5.33 14.05 3.45
N LYS A 10 -5.18 14.55 2.22
CA LYS A 10 -6.27 15.12 1.43
C LYS A 10 -7.33 14.06 1.08
N LEU A 11 -6.90 12.87 0.65
CA LEU A 11 -7.81 11.73 0.40
C LEU A 11 -8.65 11.36 1.62
N ALA A 12 -8.07 11.40 2.83
CA ALA A 12 -8.79 11.06 4.06
C ALA A 12 -9.78 12.15 4.51
N LYS A 13 -9.58 13.41 4.11
CA LYS A 13 -10.39 14.56 4.52
C LYS A 13 -11.66 14.74 3.66
N GLU A 14 -11.65 14.29 2.42
CA GLU A 14 -12.65 14.65 1.40
C GLU A 14 -13.64 13.51 1.10
N ILE A 15 -14.55 13.21 2.03
CA ILE A 15 -15.65 12.25 1.82
C ILE A 15 -16.81 12.87 1.00
N ILE A 16 -16.86 14.20 0.78
CA ILE A 16 -18.03 14.90 0.18
C ILE A 16 -17.66 16.07 -0.77
N GLY A 17 -16.61 15.99 -1.58
CA GLY A 17 -16.31 17.10 -2.49
C GLY A 17 -15.22 16.79 -3.50
N ASN A 18 -15.41 17.27 -4.74
CA ASN A 18 -14.50 17.13 -5.87
C ASN A 18 -13.03 17.27 -5.47
N VAL A 19 -12.22 16.25 -5.78
CA VAL A 19 -10.77 16.38 -5.70
C VAL A 19 -10.33 17.29 -6.85
N ASP A 20 -9.81 18.49 -6.55
CA ASP A 20 -9.23 19.41 -7.56
C ASP A 20 -8.15 18.72 -8.43
N THR A 21 -7.51 17.67 -7.89
CA THR A 21 -6.59 16.78 -8.60
C THR A 21 -6.83 15.33 -8.18
N ALA A 22 -7.28 14.47 -9.09
CA ALA A 22 -7.44 13.05 -8.80
C ALA A 22 -6.15 12.47 -8.17
N PRO A 23 -6.22 11.79 -7.01
CA PRO A 23 -5.06 11.19 -6.39
C PRO A 23 -4.44 10.16 -7.32
N LYS A 24 -3.11 10.09 -7.38
CA LYS A 24 -2.41 9.08 -8.19
C LYS A 24 -2.77 7.67 -7.72
N ASP A 25 -2.82 6.72 -8.64
CA ASP A 25 -3.14 5.32 -8.35
C ASP A 25 -2.27 4.72 -7.23
N GLY A 26 -0.98 5.09 -7.19
CA GLY A 26 -0.07 4.66 -6.13
C GLY A 26 -0.46 5.17 -4.73
N THR A 27 -1.00 6.38 -4.64
CA THR A 27 -1.50 6.97 -3.39
C THR A 27 -2.76 6.23 -2.93
N ILE A 28 -3.67 5.93 -3.85
CA ILE A 28 -4.91 5.18 -3.57
C ILE A 28 -4.57 3.75 -3.13
N ALA A 29 -3.70 3.06 -3.87
CA ALA A 29 -3.23 1.72 -3.51
C ALA A 29 -2.55 1.70 -2.14
N GLY A 30 -1.71 2.70 -1.84
CA GLY A 30 -1.09 2.84 -0.52
C GLY A 30 -2.12 3.00 0.61
N ALA A 31 -3.17 3.80 0.39
CA ALA A 31 -4.25 3.96 1.35
C ALA A 31 -5.07 2.67 1.54
N ILE A 32 -5.36 1.94 0.46
CA ILE A 32 -6.04 0.64 0.50
C ILE A 32 -5.21 -0.37 1.31
N VAL A 33 -3.91 -0.46 1.06
CA VAL A 33 -2.99 -1.35 1.78
C VAL A 33 -2.99 -1.04 3.27
N LEU A 34 -2.81 0.23 3.64
CA LEU A 34 -2.86 0.65 5.04
C LEU A 34 -4.21 0.31 5.68
N ARG A 35 -5.32 0.57 4.98
CA ARG A 35 -6.65 0.27 5.49
C ARG A 35 -6.89 -1.23 5.64
N ALA A 36 -6.43 -2.05 4.69
CA ALA A 36 -6.60 -3.50 4.72
C ALA A 36 -5.77 -4.17 5.82
N MET A 37 -4.58 -3.65 6.13
CA MET A 37 -3.69 -4.19 7.18
C MET A 37 -3.98 -3.63 8.57
N ALA A 38 -4.66 -2.48 8.68
CA ALA A 38 -5.00 -1.90 9.97
C ALA A 38 -5.96 -2.80 10.76
N LYS A 39 -5.74 -2.89 12.08
CA LYS A 39 -6.68 -3.57 12.99
C LYS A 39 -8.06 -2.89 12.88
N ASN A 40 -9.10 -3.70 12.65
CA ASN A 40 -10.47 -3.23 12.37
C ASN A 40 -10.63 -2.43 11.07
N GLY A 41 -9.69 -2.58 10.12
CA GLY A 41 -9.80 -2.04 8.77
C GLY A 41 -11.01 -2.59 8.02
N LYS A 42 -11.93 -1.69 7.63
CA LYS A 42 -13.13 -2.04 6.85
C LYS A 42 -13.31 -1.10 5.67
N PHE A 43 -13.76 -1.62 4.55
CA PHE A 43 -14.16 -0.84 3.39
C PHE A 43 -15.68 -0.66 3.41
N ALA A 44 -16.16 0.51 3.00
CA ALA A 44 -17.60 0.76 2.87
C ALA A 44 -18.18 -0.14 1.76
N ASN A 45 -19.43 -0.56 1.92
CA ASN A 45 -20.16 -1.37 0.95
C ASN A 45 -21.60 -0.85 0.85
N GLY A 46 -22.22 -0.96 -0.33
CA GLY A 46 -23.63 -0.60 -0.53
C GLY A 46 -24.59 -1.68 -0.03
N ASP A 47 -25.88 -1.34 0.08
CA ASP A 47 -26.92 -2.24 0.61
C ASP A 47 -27.09 -3.52 -0.24
N ASN A 48 -26.82 -3.46 -1.56
CA ASN A 48 -26.74 -4.62 -2.45
C ASN A 48 -25.32 -5.19 -2.52
N ALA A 49 -24.90 -5.69 -1.37
CA ALA A 49 -23.52 -5.93 -0.94
C ALA A 49 -22.66 -6.91 -1.76
N ASN A 50 -23.23 -7.77 -2.61
CA ASN A 50 -22.48 -8.92 -3.12
C ASN A 50 -21.39 -8.55 -4.14
N ASP A 51 -21.70 -7.74 -5.15
CA ASP A 51 -20.77 -7.49 -6.27
C ASP A 51 -19.59 -6.58 -5.85
N VAL A 52 -19.91 -5.48 -5.15
CA VAL A 52 -18.92 -4.54 -4.63
C VAL A 52 -17.98 -5.21 -3.62
N SER A 53 -18.47 -6.14 -2.79
CA SER A 53 -17.63 -6.85 -1.82
C SER A 53 -16.52 -7.68 -2.49
N ILE A 54 -16.79 -8.29 -3.65
CA ILE A 54 -15.83 -9.12 -4.37
C ILE A 54 -14.72 -8.23 -4.95
N SER A 55 -15.10 -7.13 -5.63
CA SER A 55 -14.12 -6.20 -6.22
C SER A 55 -13.25 -5.54 -5.15
N VAL A 56 -13.85 -5.08 -4.05
CA VAL A 56 -13.13 -4.47 -2.93
C VAL A 56 -12.18 -5.47 -2.27
N LYS A 57 -12.63 -6.72 -2.05
CA LYS A 57 -11.78 -7.78 -1.52
C LYS A 57 -10.61 -8.06 -2.46
N GLY A 58 -10.85 -8.17 -3.76
CA GLY A 58 -9.80 -8.39 -4.77
C GLY A 58 -8.78 -7.25 -4.82
N ALA A 59 -9.24 -6.00 -4.78
CA ALA A 59 -8.36 -4.84 -4.75
C ALA A 59 -7.53 -4.79 -3.45
N ALA A 60 -8.15 -5.07 -2.30
CA ALA A 60 -7.47 -5.11 -1.02
C ALA A 60 -6.41 -6.22 -0.96
N THR A 61 -6.76 -7.45 -1.38
CA THR A 61 -5.79 -8.56 -1.37
C THR A 61 -4.65 -8.32 -2.35
N SER A 62 -4.96 -7.90 -3.59
CA SER A 62 -3.93 -7.66 -4.62
C SER A 62 -2.95 -6.57 -4.21
N SER A 63 -3.45 -5.47 -3.65
CA SER A 63 -2.61 -4.36 -3.21
C SER A 63 -1.71 -4.76 -2.03
N VAL A 64 -2.24 -5.52 -1.06
CA VAL A 64 -1.44 -6.05 0.07
C VAL A 64 -0.38 -7.02 -0.43
N THR A 65 -0.71 -7.95 -1.32
CA THR A 65 0.25 -8.88 -1.92
C THR A 65 1.38 -8.14 -2.61
N LYS A 66 1.07 -7.18 -3.50
CA LYS A 66 2.09 -6.39 -4.21
C LYS A 66 3.00 -5.60 -3.27
N ALA A 67 2.44 -5.04 -2.19
CA ALA A 67 3.22 -4.31 -1.19
C ALA A 67 4.19 -5.23 -0.45
N LEU A 68 3.72 -6.40 0.00
CA LEU A 68 4.55 -7.39 0.68
C LEU A 68 5.61 -8.02 -0.24
N ASP A 69 5.28 -8.29 -1.50
CA ASP A 69 6.23 -8.80 -2.49
C ASP A 69 7.37 -7.81 -2.73
N THR A 70 7.02 -6.53 -2.92
CA THR A 70 8.00 -5.45 -3.10
C THR A 70 8.90 -5.31 -1.87
N LEU A 71 8.33 -5.35 -0.67
CA LEU A 71 9.10 -5.32 0.58
C LEU A 71 10.04 -6.52 0.68
N THR A 72 9.56 -7.72 0.34
CA THR A 72 10.37 -8.95 0.38
C THR A 72 11.54 -8.88 -0.59
N VAL A 73 11.33 -8.37 -1.82
CA VAL A 73 12.40 -8.17 -2.79
C VAL A 73 13.41 -7.14 -2.29
N ALA A 74 12.94 -6.04 -1.69
CA ALA A 74 13.84 -5.02 -1.13
C ALA A 74 14.72 -5.61 -0.01
N ILE A 75 14.13 -6.37 0.92
CA ILE A 75 14.87 -7.05 1.99
C ILE A 75 15.92 -8.01 1.41
N ARG A 76 15.56 -8.83 0.43
CA ARG A 76 16.50 -9.74 -0.24
C ARG A 76 17.66 -9.00 -0.88
N LYS A 77 17.39 -7.93 -1.63
CA LYS A 77 18.45 -7.11 -2.25
C LYS A 77 19.42 -6.53 -1.21
N THR A 78 18.92 -6.07 -0.06
CA THR A 78 19.76 -5.56 1.03
C THR A 78 20.61 -6.66 1.65
N ILE A 79 20.03 -7.85 1.86
CA ILE A 79 20.78 -9.02 2.36
C ILE A 79 21.85 -9.45 1.36
N ASP A 80 21.52 -9.53 0.08
CA ASP A 80 22.45 -9.92 -0.99
C ASP A 80 23.62 -8.93 -1.08
N ALA A 81 23.34 -7.63 -0.97
CA ALA A 81 24.37 -6.59 -0.95
C ALA A 81 25.30 -6.75 0.26
N GLY A 82 24.75 -6.89 1.47
CA GLY A 82 25.56 -7.10 2.68
C GLY A 82 26.37 -8.40 2.65
N LEU A 83 25.80 -9.49 2.13
CA LEU A 83 26.52 -10.75 1.97
C LEU A 83 27.66 -10.63 0.96
N LYS A 84 27.46 -9.88 -0.13
CA LYS A 84 28.52 -9.59 -1.10
C LYS A 84 29.68 -8.81 -0.45
N GLU A 85 29.39 -7.81 0.36
CA GLU A 85 30.42 -7.05 1.10
C GLU A 85 31.24 -7.94 2.04
N VAL A 86 30.57 -8.85 2.77
CA VAL A 86 31.26 -9.83 3.64
C VAL A 86 32.16 -10.77 2.82
N LYS A 87 31.66 -11.25 1.67
CA LYS A 87 32.44 -12.11 0.79
C LYS A 87 33.69 -11.39 0.27
N ASP A 88 33.50 -10.19 -0.28
CA ASP A 88 34.59 -9.39 -0.84
C ASP A 88 35.64 -9.03 0.23
N SER A 89 35.24 -8.88 1.50
CA SER A 89 36.15 -8.64 2.63
C SER A 89 36.95 -9.87 3.06
N ASN A 90 36.45 -11.08 2.80
CA ASN A 90 37.13 -12.33 3.16
C ASN A 90 38.04 -12.88 2.03
N GLU A 91 37.93 -12.33 0.81
CA GLU A 91 38.75 -12.71 -0.34
C GLU A 91 40.02 -11.84 -0.51
N ASN A 92 40.22 -10.83 0.36
CA ASN A 92 41.45 -10.02 0.48
C ASN A 92 42.27 -10.41 1.72
#